data_AF-A0A8T2K8X9-F1
#
_entry.id   AF-A0A8T2K8X9-F1
#
_cell.length_a   1.000
_cell.length_b   1.000
_cell.length_c   1.000
_cell.angle_alpha   90.00
_cell.angle_beta   90.00
_cell.angle_gamma   90.00
#
_symmetry.space_group_name_H-M   'P 1'
#
loop_
_entity.id
_entity.type
_entity.pdbx_description
1 polymer ?
#
loop_
_entity_poly.entity_id
_entity_poly.type
_entity_poly.pdbx_seq_one_letter_code
_entity_poly.pdbx_strand_id
1 'polypeptide(L)'
;MSWHMQRSVATSAGPGKGFSAMSSGGSSRIPISSASGSGQLFAAPPRFGSRSLVMDSKRRTASTTGNSRCGIVSSGSFGGSAQNISSLGIQQVTINQALLTPLNLNIDPSISVVRKEEREKIKTLNNKFASYIDKVRFLEQQNKVLETKWSLLQQQHQPSKSSDFDSIFNAYISSLTNGLGTLNRDKGTLDRHLQTMKEQAEDFKKRYEDELKTWDGAENAFVSVKKEVDATFLTNTQLQTRQCALEEELTFLRHIFEQVLSGIKQQGFESSVILSMDNNRVLDFNDTIADVKKQFEDIAKRSKDEAESAYQTKYRQLQDAASLQGDDLRKSKNEVSELSRSIQRLKNEIENLIKKFISLMSLLDAQRAMNY
;
A
#
# COMPACT_ATOMS: atom_id res chain seq x y z
N MET A 1 78.79 -17.91 -40.66
CA MET A 1 79.57 -17.97 -39.40
C MET A 1 79.56 -16.60 -38.75
N SER A 2 78.69 -16.42 -37.77
CA SER A 2 78.66 -15.24 -36.89
C SER A 2 78.10 -15.72 -35.57
N TRP A 3 78.87 -15.61 -34.49
CA TRP A 3 78.44 -15.98 -33.15
C TRP A 3 78.47 -14.72 -32.29
N HIS A 4 77.30 -14.17 -32.01
CA HIS A 4 77.12 -13.15 -30.98
C HIS A 4 76.73 -13.83 -29.68
N MET A 5 77.46 -13.49 -28.61
CA MET A 5 77.29 -14.03 -27.28
C MET A 5 76.51 -13.02 -26.45
N GLN A 6 75.19 -13.18 -26.34
CA GLN A 6 74.38 -12.34 -25.44
C GLN A 6 74.18 -13.03 -24.09
N ARG A 7 74.64 -12.35 -23.05
CA ARG A 7 74.32 -12.64 -21.64
C ARG A 7 73.11 -11.81 -21.26
N SER A 8 72.07 -12.42 -20.71
CA SER A 8 71.00 -11.69 -20.02
C SER A 8 70.67 -12.40 -18.71
N VAL A 9 70.75 -11.64 -17.62
CA VAL A 9 70.40 -12.08 -16.27
C VAL A 9 69.01 -11.58 -15.98
N ALA A 10 68.07 -12.49 -15.69
CA ALA A 10 66.74 -12.13 -15.21
C ALA A 10 66.74 -12.06 -13.68
N THR A 11 66.27 -10.95 -13.11
CA THR A 11 66.19 -10.76 -11.66
C THR A 11 64.87 -11.31 -11.12
N SER A 12 64.95 -12.27 -10.20
CA SER A 12 63.80 -12.77 -9.44
C SER A 12 63.57 -11.94 -8.18
N ALA A 13 62.32 -11.57 -7.91
CA ALA A 13 61.90 -10.96 -6.65
C ALA A 13 60.58 -11.59 -6.20
N GLY A 14 60.59 -12.24 -5.04
CA GLY A 14 59.39 -12.76 -4.37
C GLY A 14 59.24 -12.14 -2.97
N PRO A 15 58.02 -11.95 -2.44
CA PRO A 15 57.80 -11.48 -1.08
C PRO A 15 57.90 -12.61 -0.06
N GLY A 16 58.51 -12.34 1.10
CA GLY A 16 58.71 -13.30 2.18
C GLY A 16 57.48 -13.57 3.06
N LYS A 17 57.55 -14.67 3.83
CA LYS A 17 56.52 -15.09 4.80
C LYS A 17 56.63 -14.31 6.11
N GLY A 18 55.50 -13.95 6.70
CA GLY A 18 55.38 -13.55 8.10
C GLY A 18 54.42 -14.47 8.85
N PHE A 19 54.91 -15.18 9.87
CA PHE A 19 54.09 -15.98 10.78
C PHE A 19 53.82 -15.19 12.06
N SER A 20 52.58 -15.22 12.55
CA SER A 20 52.25 -14.94 13.96
C SER A 20 50.90 -15.57 14.27
N ALA A 21 50.83 -16.31 15.36
CA ALA A 21 49.61 -16.89 15.90
C ALA A 21 49.43 -16.40 17.34
N MET A 22 48.19 -16.16 17.78
CA MET A 22 47.71 -16.57 19.11
C MET A 22 46.21 -16.24 19.34
N SER A 23 45.49 -17.30 19.73
CA SER A 23 44.53 -17.37 20.84
C SER A 23 43.28 -16.46 20.95
N SER A 24 42.12 -17.15 20.87
CA SER A 24 40.98 -17.11 21.81
C SER A 24 40.25 -15.81 22.17
N GLY A 25 38.93 -15.79 21.91
CA GLY A 25 37.96 -15.10 22.79
C GLY A 25 36.63 -14.67 22.15
N GLY A 26 35.50 -15.09 22.71
CA GLY A 26 34.26 -14.29 22.71
C GLY A 26 33.10 -14.67 21.77
N SER A 27 32.20 -15.52 22.27
CA SER A 27 30.72 -15.41 22.21
C SER A 27 30.02 -14.72 21.02
N SER A 28 29.10 -15.44 20.34
CA SER A 28 27.65 -15.37 20.65
C SER A 28 26.71 -16.20 19.75
N ARG A 29 25.67 -16.72 20.40
CA ARG A 29 24.51 -17.53 19.97
C ARG A 29 23.76 -17.04 18.70
N ILE A 30 23.19 -18.00 17.95
CA ILE A 30 21.79 -18.06 17.46
C ILE A 30 21.47 -19.54 17.16
N PRO A 31 20.28 -20.08 17.53
CA PRO A 31 19.92 -21.48 17.27
C PRO A 31 19.34 -21.69 15.85
N ILE A 32 19.71 -22.81 15.22
CA ILE A 32 19.04 -23.33 14.03
C ILE A 32 18.00 -24.36 14.47
N SER A 33 16.72 -24.08 14.25
CA SER A 33 15.63 -25.04 14.38
C SER A 33 14.64 -24.86 13.24
N SER A 34 14.84 -25.62 12.16
CA SER A 34 13.90 -25.75 11.04
C SER A 34 13.51 -27.22 10.87
N ALA A 35 12.40 -27.61 11.51
CA ALA A 35 11.77 -28.90 11.23
C ALA A 35 11.10 -28.83 9.85
N SER A 36 11.45 -29.75 8.95
CA SER A 36 10.75 -29.98 7.68
C SER A 36 10.19 -31.39 7.70
N GLY A 37 8.88 -31.53 7.46
CA GLY A 37 8.17 -32.79 7.73
C GLY A 37 6.68 -32.69 7.43
N SER A 38 6.34 -32.28 6.22
CA SER A 38 4.96 -32.20 5.72
C SER A 38 4.31 -33.60 5.60
N GLY A 39 3.19 -33.79 6.29
CA GLY A 39 2.31 -34.97 6.18
C GLY A 39 0.86 -34.54 5.96
N GLN A 40 0.16 -35.26 5.10
CA GLN A 40 -1.20 -34.94 4.62
C GLN A 40 -2.28 -35.05 5.72
N LEU A 41 -3.44 -34.40 5.53
CA LEU A 41 -4.72 -35.06 5.20
C LEU A 41 -5.93 -34.10 5.20
N PHE A 42 -7.01 -34.51 4.52
CA PHE A 42 -8.31 -33.82 4.43
C PHE A 42 -9.09 -33.83 5.75
N ALA A 43 -9.81 -32.75 6.09
CA ALA A 43 -11.12 -32.81 6.76
C ALA A 43 -11.87 -31.45 6.79
N ALA A 44 -13.19 -31.51 6.87
CA ALA A 44 -14.21 -30.44 6.85
C ALA A 44 -14.09 -29.33 7.92
N PRO A 45 -14.76 -28.16 7.73
CA PRO A 45 -14.89 -27.14 8.77
C PRO A 45 -15.86 -27.58 9.90
N PRO A 46 -15.66 -27.12 11.14
CA PRO A 46 -16.44 -27.59 12.28
C PRO A 46 -17.82 -26.95 12.36
N ARG A 47 -18.83 -27.79 12.68
CA ARG A 47 -19.99 -27.32 13.44
C ARG A 47 -19.55 -27.17 14.90
N PHE A 48 -19.78 -26.01 15.50
CA PHE A 48 -19.78 -25.88 16.95
C PHE A 48 -21.16 -25.44 17.43
N GLY A 49 -21.77 -26.26 18.27
CA GLY A 49 -23.03 -25.95 18.92
C GLY A 49 -22.93 -26.34 20.39
N SER A 50 -23.10 -25.36 21.28
CA SER A 50 -23.25 -25.59 22.71
C SER A 50 -24.44 -24.80 23.22
N ARG A 51 -25.45 -25.53 23.71
CA ARG A 51 -26.32 -25.08 24.83
C ARG A 51 -25.39 -24.76 26.03
N SER A 52 -25.75 -23.96 27.04
CA SER A 52 -27.05 -23.89 27.71
C SER A 52 -27.16 -22.69 28.68
N LEU A 53 -28.42 -22.30 28.96
CA LEU A 53 -28.93 -21.81 30.26
C LEU A 53 -28.25 -20.62 30.98
N VAL A 54 -28.95 -19.47 30.96
CA VAL A 54 -29.15 -18.64 32.17
C VAL A 54 -30.63 -18.23 32.22
N MET A 55 -31.29 -18.41 33.37
CA MET A 55 -32.57 -17.76 33.65
C MET A 55 -32.32 -16.32 34.08
N ASP A 56 -33.09 -15.36 33.55
CA ASP A 56 -33.45 -14.17 34.33
C ASP A 56 -34.97 -14.00 34.36
N SER A 57 -35.50 -13.79 35.56
CA SER A 57 -36.90 -13.53 35.84
C SER A 57 -37.01 -12.15 36.49
N LYS A 58 -37.18 -11.11 35.67
CA LYS A 58 -37.54 -9.78 36.17
C LYS A 58 -38.87 -9.29 35.63
N ARG A 59 -39.74 -8.95 36.60
CA ARG A 59 -41.12 -8.54 36.38
C ARG A 59 -41.20 -7.07 35.96
N ARG A 60 -42.07 -6.82 34.98
CA ARG A 60 -43.01 -5.69 34.88
C ARG A 60 -42.74 -4.45 35.76
N THR A 61 -42.25 -3.39 35.13
CA THR A 61 -42.61 -1.96 35.31
C THR A 61 -42.02 -1.19 34.11
N ALA A 62 -42.46 0.00 33.70
CA ALA A 62 -43.78 0.63 33.65
C ALA A 62 -43.63 1.87 32.73
N SER A 63 -44.65 2.27 31.96
CA SER A 63 -44.73 3.62 31.39
C SER A 63 -46.14 3.96 30.91
N THR A 64 -46.94 4.49 31.84
CA THR A 64 -48.11 5.31 31.49
C THR A 64 -47.81 6.74 31.95
N THR A 65 -47.14 7.52 31.11
CA THR A 65 -47.29 8.98 31.10
C THR A 65 -48.67 9.31 30.53
N GLY A 66 -49.44 10.27 31.04
CA GLY A 66 -49.28 11.10 32.23
C GLY A 66 -50.18 12.34 32.07
N ASN A 67 -50.85 12.80 33.13
CA ASN A 67 -51.15 14.23 33.28
C ASN A 67 -51.54 14.61 34.72
N SER A 68 -51.38 15.90 35.02
CA SER A 68 -51.26 16.41 36.39
C SER A 68 -52.47 17.24 36.86
N ARG A 69 -52.82 17.01 38.14
CA ARG A 69 -53.36 17.94 39.15
C ARG A 69 -53.73 19.40 38.73
N CYS A 70 -54.93 19.86 39.12
CA CYS A 70 -55.21 20.76 40.29
C CYS A 70 -56.25 21.89 40.07
N GLY A 71 -57.05 22.20 41.12
CA GLY A 71 -57.70 23.51 41.37
C GLY A 71 -59.24 23.58 41.16
N ILE A 72 -60.10 23.66 42.20
CA ILE A 72 -60.48 24.85 43.02
C ILE A 72 -61.45 25.77 42.23
N VAL A 73 -62.68 26.16 42.63
CA VAL A 73 -63.52 26.25 43.88
C VAL A 73 -65.02 25.99 43.51
N SER A 74 -66.12 26.30 44.24
CA SER A 74 -66.64 26.13 45.64
C SER A 74 -68.00 26.89 45.77
N SER A 75 -68.85 26.51 46.73
CA SER A 75 -70.10 27.19 47.21
C SER A 75 -71.30 27.24 46.24
N GLY A 76 -72.56 27.07 46.67
CA GLY A 76 -73.20 26.77 47.98
C GLY A 76 -74.73 26.67 47.75
N SER A 77 -75.65 26.63 48.72
CA SER A 77 -75.71 26.21 50.14
C SER A 77 -77.19 26.28 50.59
N PHE A 78 -77.58 25.61 51.69
CA PHE A 78 -78.92 25.64 52.36
C PHE A 78 -80.11 25.02 51.58
N GLY A 79 -81.17 24.48 52.22
CA GLY A 79 -81.41 24.25 53.66
C GLY A 79 -82.92 24.29 54.02
N GLY A 80 -83.36 23.51 55.03
CA GLY A 80 -84.75 23.48 55.53
C GLY A 80 -85.59 22.32 54.95
N SER A 81 -86.21 21.37 55.67
CA SER A 81 -86.78 21.27 57.04
C SER A 81 -88.08 22.06 57.29
N ALA A 82 -89.24 21.38 57.20
CA ALA A 82 -90.44 21.53 58.05
C ALA A 82 -91.55 20.57 57.55
N GLN A 83 -91.93 19.54 58.32
CA GLN A 83 -93.08 19.48 59.23
C GLN A 83 -94.47 19.27 58.59
N ASN A 84 -94.90 18.00 58.67
CA ASN A 84 -96.16 17.52 59.23
C ASN A 84 -97.13 18.59 59.79
N ILE A 85 -98.30 18.76 59.17
CA ILE A 85 -99.52 19.28 59.81
C ILE A 85 -100.70 18.37 59.43
N SER A 86 -101.31 17.80 60.47
CA SER A 86 -102.59 17.07 60.46
C SER A 86 -103.77 17.97 60.05
N SER A 87 -104.91 17.39 59.65
CA SER A 87 -106.18 17.51 60.42
C SER A 87 -107.44 17.11 59.65
N LEU A 88 -108.28 16.36 60.38
CA LEU A 88 -109.75 16.38 60.38
C LEU A 88 -110.52 15.97 59.12
N GLY A 89 -111.38 14.97 59.31
CA GLY A 89 -112.56 14.76 58.48
C GLY A 89 -113.83 15.32 59.14
N ILE A 90 -114.97 15.03 58.50
CA ILE A 90 -116.35 15.26 58.98
C ILE A 90 -116.79 16.73 58.95
N GLN A 91 -117.73 17.10 58.06
CA GLN A 91 -119.15 17.24 58.45
C GLN A 91 -120.07 17.46 57.23
N GLN A 92 -121.22 16.78 57.24
CA GLN A 92 -122.36 16.98 56.35
C GLN A 92 -123.19 18.20 56.79
N VAL A 93 -123.30 19.26 55.97
CA VAL A 93 -124.31 20.32 56.16
C VAL A 93 -124.83 20.86 54.81
N THR A 94 -126.15 20.68 54.63
CA THR A 94 -127.13 21.49 53.86
C THR A 94 -126.79 22.05 52.47
N ILE A 95 -127.50 21.52 51.47
CA ILE A 95 -127.61 22.05 50.11
C ILE A 95 -128.40 23.36 50.12
N ASN A 96 -127.79 24.47 49.67
CA ASN A 96 -128.51 25.71 49.36
C ASN A 96 -129.08 25.62 47.93
N GLN A 97 -130.36 25.23 47.80
CA GLN A 97 -131.02 24.96 46.51
C GLN A 97 -131.31 26.22 45.65
N ALA A 98 -130.76 27.39 46.01
CA ALA A 98 -131.00 28.67 45.34
C ALA A 98 -129.82 29.20 44.49
N LEU A 99 -128.66 28.52 44.48
CA LEU A 99 -127.46 28.96 43.74
C LEU A 99 -127.08 28.05 42.55
N LEU A 100 -127.94 27.09 42.20
CA LEU A 100 -127.80 26.24 41.01
C LEU A 100 -128.39 26.91 39.75
N THR A 101 -128.05 28.18 39.51
CA THR A 101 -128.35 28.88 38.25
C THR A 101 -127.05 29.19 37.51
N PRO A 102 -126.69 28.42 36.47
CA PRO A 102 -125.65 28.87 35.55
C PRO A 102 -126.16 30.13 34.84
N LEU A 103 -125.59 31.29 35.21
CA LEU A 103 -125.83 32.55 34.52
C LEU A 103 -125.49 32.38 33.04
N ASN A 104 -126.54 32.37 32.21
CA ASN A 104 -126.43 32.19 30.77
C ASN A 104 -125.91 33.48 30.13
N LEU A 105 -124.60 33.68 30.23
CA LEU A 105 -123.89 34.53 29.27
C LEU A 105 -123.98 33.82 27.92
N ASN A 106 -124.87 34.33 27.06
CA ASN A 106 -124.93 33.99 25.64
C ASN A 106 -123.61 34.40 24.96
N ILE A 107 -122.59 33.56 25.14
CA ILE A 107 -121.38 33.57 24.33
C ILE A 107 -121.84 33.09 22.96
N ASP A 108 -121.87 34.03 22.01
CA ASP A 108 -122.32 33.82 20.64
C ASP A 108 -121.89 32.44 20.10
N PRO A 109 -122.84 31.59 19.66
CA PRO A 109 -122.52 30.27 19.13
C PRO A 109 -121.46 30.33 18.02
N SER A 110 -121.38 31.43 17.25
CA SER A 110 -120.35 31.64 16.22
C SER A 110 -118.91 31.63 16.78
N ILE A 111 -118.66 32.34 17.89
CA ILE A 111 -117.35 32.45 18.55
C ILE A 111 -116.93 31.13 19.17
N SER A 112 -117.89 30.33 19.67
CA SER A 112 -117.61 29.00 20.21
C SER A 112 -117.14 28.00 19.14
N VAL A 113 -117.64 28.13 17.91
CA VAL A 113 -117.23 27.32 16.76
C VAL A 113 -115.85 27.76 16.26
N VAL A 114 -115.63 29.07 16.06
CA VAL A 114 -114.32 29.58 15.62
C VAL A 114 -113.19 29.19 16.60
N ARG A 115 -113.40 29.29 17.92
CA ARG A 115 -112.40 28.83 18.90
C ARG A 115 -112.18 27.31 18.91
N LYS A 116 -113.19 26.50 18.56
CA LYS A 116 -113.04 25.05 18.40
C LYS A 116 -112.23 24.73 17.15
N GLU A 117 -112.57 25.34 16.01
CA GLU A 117 -111.80 25.21 14.77
C GLU A 117 -110.35 25.70 14.91
N GLU A 118 -110.13 26.83 15.58
CA GLU A 118 -108.79 27.34 15.86
C GLU A 118 -108.02 26.37 16.75
N ARG A 119 -108.66 25.82 17.79
CA ARG A 119 -108.06 24.78 18.64
C ARG A 119 -107.78 23.49 17.86
N GLU A 120 -108.55 23.15 16.84
CA GLU A 120 -108.30 22.01 15.95
C GLU A 120 -107.21 22.29 14.90
N LYS A 121 -107.14 23.52 14.36
CA LYS A 121 -106.01 24.00 13.54
C LYS A 121 -104.71 24.00 14.35
N ILE A 122 -104.74 24.44 15.60
CA ILE A 122 -103.62 24.36 16.54
C ILE A 122 -103.28 22.90 16.87
N LYS A 123 -104.25 22.02 17.14
CA LYS A 123 -103.98 20.57 17.35
C LYS A 123 -103.36 19.92 16.12
N THR A 124 -103.89 20.15 14.93
CA THR A 124 -103.34 19.56 13.69
C THR A 124 -101.97 20.13 13.34
N LEU A 125 -101.71 21.40 13.63
CA LEU A 125 -100.38 22.00 13.52
C LEU A 125 -99.41 21.44 14.58
N ASN A 126 -99.87 21.24 15.82
CA ASN A 126 -99.08 20.64 16.90
C ASN A 126 -98.74 19.16 16.59
N ASN A 127 -99.69 18.38 16.06
CA ASN A 127 -99.44 17.03 15.57
C ASN A 127 -98.41 17.00 14.43
N LYS A 128 -98.42 18.00 13.53
CA LYS A 128 -97.36 18.18 12.51
C LYS A 128 -96.02 18.55 13.16
N PHE A 129 -95.99 19.44 14.14
CA PHE A 129 -94.75 19.74 14.88
C PHE A 129 -94.21 18.52 15.63
N ALA A 130 -95.05 17.72 16.25
CA ALA A 130 -94.66 16.46 16.88
C ALA A 130 -94.03 15.50 15.85
N SER A 131 -94.65 15.31 14.69
CA SER A 131 -94.07 14.45 13.65
C SER A 131 -92.76 15.00 13.05
N TYR A 132 -92.59 16.33 12.98
CA TYR A 132 -91.30 16.94 12.62
C TYR A 132 -90.25 16.79 13.72
N ILE A 133 -90.60 16.94 15.00
CA ILE A 133 -89.69 16.74 16.14
C ILE A 133 -89.21 15.28 16.18
N ASP A 134 -90.11 14.32 15.99
CA ASP A 134 -89.76 12.90 15.93
C ASP A 134 -88.89 12.59 14.69
N LYS A 135 -89.16 13.25 13.55
CA LYS A 135 -88.30 13.12 12.36
C LYS A 135 -86.91 13.70 12.57
N VAL A 136 -86.77 14.84 13.24
CA VAL A 136 -85.47 15.45 13.60
C VAL A 136 -84.72 14.54 14.56
N ARG A 137 -85.35 14.08 15.64
CA ARG A 137 -84.75 13.12 16.59
C ARG A 137 -84.27 11.84 15.92
N PHE A 138 -85.06 11.30 15.00
CA PHE A 138 -84.68 10.12 14.22
C PHE A 138 -83.46 10.39 13.34
N LEU A 139 -83.38 11.56 12.68
CA LEU A 139 -82.22 11.96 11.88
C LEU A 139 -80.97 12.25 12.74
N GLU A 140 -81.12 12.88 13.90
CA GLU A 140 -80.03 13.06 14.88
C GLU A 140 -79.51 11.72 15.38
N GLN A 141 -80.40 10.78 15.71
CA GLN A 141 -80.02 9.42 16.11
C GLN A 141 -79.32 8.67 14.97
N GLN A 142 -79.79 8.80 13.72
CA GLN A 142 -79.11 8.24 12.55
C GLN A 142 -77.73 8.86 12.34
N ASN A 143 -77.58 10.18 12.43
CA ASN A 143 -76.28 10.85 12.32
C ASN A 143 -75.32 10.39 13.42
N LYS A 144 -75.79 10.24 14.67
CA LYS A 144 -74.96 9.71 15.77
C LYS A 144 -74.52 8.26 15.56
N VAL A 145 -75.37 7.43 14.93
CA VAL A 145 -75.01 6.07 14.49
C VAL A 145 -74.00 6.11 13.33
N LEU A 146 -74.12 7.07 12.41
CA LEU A 146 -73.17 7.25 11.31
C LEU A 146 -71.81 7.77 11.80
N GLU A 147 -71.77 8.72 12.75
CA GLU A 147 -70.57 9.23 13.40
C GLU A 147 -69.83 8.13 14.17
N THR A 148 -70.54 7.34 14.97
CA THR A 148 -69.94 6.21 15.70
C THR A 148 -69.45 5.11 14.76
N LYS A 149 -70.19 4.81 13.69
CA LYS A 149 -69.76 3.90 12.62
C LYS A 149 -68.53 4.43 11.87
N TRP A 150 -68.48 5.74 11.58
CA TRP A 150 -67.32 6.39 10.95
C TRP A 150 -66.09 6.32 11.84
N SER A 151 -66.23 6.66 13.13
CA SER A 151 -65.14 6.56 14.11
C SER A 151 -64.63 5.12 14.26
N LEU A 152 -65.51 4.12 14.27
CA LEU A 152 -65.12 2.71 14.34
C LEU A 152 -64.38 2.28 13.06
N LEU A 153 -64.90 2.64 11.89
CA LEU A 153 -64.25 2.36 10.61
C LEU A 153 -62.88 3.04 10.52
N GLN A 154 -62.73 4.28 10.99
CA GLN A 154 -61.44 4.98 10.96
C GLN A 154 -60.43 4.41 11.96
N GLN A 155 -60.86 3.85 13.10
CA GLN A 155 -60.00 3.05 13.96
C GLN A 155 -59.59 1.72 13.29
N GLN A 156 -60.50 1.07 12.57
CA GLN A 156 -60.22 -0.16 11.82
C GLN A 156 -59.36 0.05 10.56
N HIS A 157 -59.44 1.25 9.96
CA HIS A 157 -58.62 1.74 8.84
C HIS A 157 -57.36 2.49 9.31
N GLN A 158 -57.00 2.44 10.60
CA GLN A 158 -55.63 2.77 10.98
C GLN A 158 -54.64 1.90 10.19
N PRO A 159 -53.45 2.42 9.86
CA PRO A 159 -52.51 1.78 8.93
C PRO A 159 -51.82 0.51 9.46
N SER A 160 -52.37 -0.17 10.47
CA SER A 160 -51.84 -1.44 10.99
C SER A 160 -51.73 -2.51 9.89
N LYS A 161 -52.73 -2.59 9.01
CA LYS A 161 -52.72 -3.54 7.89
C LYS A 161 -51.71 -3.20 6.81
N SER A 162 -51.42 -1.93 6.55
CA SER A 162 -50.35 -1.56 5.62
C SER A 162 -48.98 -1.75 6.27
N SER A 163 -48.82 -1.36 7.55
CA SER A 163 -47.54 -1.50 8.26
C SER A 163 -47.09 -2.95 8.40
N ASP A 164 -48.00 -3.92 8.47
CA ASP A 164 -47.63 -5.35 8.52
C ASP A 164 -47.05 -5.84 7.17
N PHE A 165 -47.67 -5.48 6.05
CA PHE A 165 -47.11 -5.79 4.72
C PHE A 165 -45.83 -5.00 4.44
N ASP A 166 -45.80 -3.70 4.76
CA ASP A 166 -44.63 -2.87 4.64
C ASP A 166 -43.49 -3.40 5.52
N SER A 167 -43.77 -3.92 6.72
CA SER A 167 -42.78 -4.57 7.59
C SER A 167 -42.21 -5.84 6.96
N ILE A 168 -43.06 -6.69 6.38
CA ILE A 168 -42.63 -7.92 5.66
C ILE A 168 -41.78 -7.56 4.44
N PHE A 169 -42.21 -6.59 3.62
CA PHE A 169 -41.43 -6.12 2.47
C PHE A 169 -40.11 -5.47 2.90
N ASN A 170 -40.11 -4.62 3.93
CA ASN A 170 -38.88 -4.00 4.46
C ASN A 170 -37.93 -5.04 5.06
N ALA A 171 -38.43 -6.09 5.71
CA ALA A 171 -37.61 -7.21 6.19
C ALA A 171 -37.01 -8.01 5.03
N TYR A 172 -37.78 -8.26 3.96
CA TYR A 172 -37.28 -8.93 2.76
C TYR A 172 -36.26 -8.09 2.00
N ILE A 173 -36.52 -6.80 1.81
CA ILE A 173 -35.57 -5.82 1.24
C ILE A 173 -34.30 -5.77 2.08
N SER A 174 -34.40 -5.71 3.42
CA SER A 174 -33.25 -5.73 4.33
C SER A 174 -32.45 -7.03 4.24
N SER A 175 -33.12 -8.17 4.04
CA SER A 175 -32.46 -9.46 3.81
C SER A 175 -31.69 -9.47 2.48
N LEU A 176 -32.31 -8.95 1.40
CA LEU A 176 -31.66 -8.83 0.09
C LEU A 176 -30.48 -7.85 0.10
N THR A 177 -30.60 -6.68 0.75
CA THR A 177 -29.49 -5.72 0.86
C THR A 177 -28.36 -6.25 1.73
N ASN A 178 -28.67 -7.01 2.78
CA ASN A 178 -27.67 -7.72 3.57
C ASN A 178 -26.96 -8.81 2.75
N GLY A 179 -27.70 -9.61 1.97
CA GLY A 179 -27.14 -10.64 1.07
C GLY A 179 -26.27 -10.07 -0.06
N LEU A 180 -26.68 -8.94 -0.64
CA LEU A 180 -25.83 -8.19 -1.59
C LEU A 180 -24.59 -7.64 -0.88
N GLY A 181 -24.75 -7.15 0.36
CA GLY A 181 -23.65 -6.67 1.20
C GLY A 181 -22.65 -7.77 1.61
N THR A 182 -23.08 -9.02 1.82
CA THR A 182 -22.14 -10.14 2.02
C THR A 182 -21.47 -10.52 0.72
N LEU A 183 -22.23 -10.70 -0.37
CA LEU A 183 -21.68 -11.05 -1.68
C LEU A 183 -20.65 -10.03 -2.19
N ASN A 184 -20.85 -8.73 -1.92
CA ASN A 184 -19.89 -7.69 -2.28
C ASN A 184 -18.62 -7.71 -1.40
N ARG A 185 -18.72 -8.11 -0.13
CA ARG A 185 -17.54 -8.34 0.74
C ARG A 185 -16.77 -9.58 0.31
N ASP A 186 -17.47 -10.64 -0.07
CA ASP A 186 -16.88 -11.88 -0.56
C ASP A 186 -16.18 -11.64 -1.90
N LYS A 187 -16.83 -10.95 -2.83
CA LYS A 187 -16.21 -10.47 -4.09
C LYS A 187 -14.95 -9.66 -3.82
N GLY A 188 -15.03 -8.62 -3.00
CA GLY A 188 -13.86 -7.78 -2.67
C GLY A 188 -12.75 -8.53 -1.93
N THR A 189 -13.05 -9.69 -1.32
CA THR A 189 -12.07 -10.58 -0.69
C THR A 189 -11.45 -11.52 -1.72
N LEU A 190 -12.24 -12.07 -2.64
CA LEU A 190 -11.75 -12.86 -3.76
C LEU A 190 -10.88 -12.02 -4.71
N ASP A 191 -11.27 -10.77 -5.00
CA ASP A 191 -10.48 -9.82 -5.79
C ASP A 191 -9.12 -9.53 -5.13
N ARG A 192 -9.08 -9.40 -3.80
CA ARG A 192 -7.82 -9.29 -3.03
C ARG A 192 -6.97 -10.55 -3.11
N HIS A 193 -7.55 -11.73 -2.92
CA HIS A 193 -6.81 -13.00 -3.08
C HIS A 193 -6.26 -13.17 -4.50
N LEU A 194 -7.05 -12.84 -5.52
CA LEU A 194 -6.66 -12.88 -6.93
C LEU A 194 -5.49 -11.91 -7.20
N GLN A 195 -5.51 -10.71 -6.61
CA GLN A 195 -4.39 -9.77 -6.71
C GLN A 195 -3.14 -10.30 -6.02
N THR A 196 -3.23 -10.84 -4.80
CA THR A 196 -2.10 -11.46 -4.10
C THR A 196 -1.52 -12.64 -4.85
N MET A 197 -2.34 -13.51 -5.44
CA MET A 197 -1.87 -14.64 -6.26
C MET A 197 -1.17 -14.18 -7.54
N LYS A 198 -1.65 -13.09 -8.18
CA LYS A 198 -0.97 -12.47 -9.33
C LYS A 198 0.37 -11.86 -8.95
N GLU A 199 0.44 -11.15 -7.84
CA GLU A 199 1.67 -10.55 -7.32
C GLU A 199 2.72 -11.64 -7.01
N GLN A 200 2.31 -12.73 -6.35
CA GLN A 200 3.17 -13.90 -6.14
C GLN A 200 3.63 -14.56 -7.46
N ALA A 201 2.77 -14.64 -8.48
CA ALA A 201 3.14 -15.19 -9.78
C ALA A 201 4.17 -14.31 -10.53
N GLU A 202 4.02 -12.99 -10.49
CA GLU A 202 5.01 -12.06 -11.05
C GLU A 202 6.32 -12.06 -10.22
N ASP A 203 6.25 -12.18 -8.89
CA ASP A 203 7.43 -12.37 -8.05
C ASP A 203 8.20 -13.66 -8.41
N PHE A 204 7.50 -14.79 -8.58
CA PHE A 204 8.14 -16.04 -9.03
C PHE A 204 8.74 -15.88 -10.42
N LYS A 205 8.02 -15.30 -11.37
CA LYS A 205 8.53 -15.03 -12.72
C LYS A 205 9.79 -14.16 -12.68
N LYS A 206 9.80 -13.09 -11.89
CA LYS A 206 10.98 -12.24 -11.70
C LYS A 206 12.15 -13.02 -11.09
N ARG A 207 11.90 -13.89 -10.10
CA ARG A 207 12.93 -14.77 -9.54
C ARG A 207 13.50 -15.73 -10.58
N TYR A 208 12.67 -16.30 -11.45
CA TYR A 208 13.14 -17.14 -12.56
C TYR A 208 13.94 -16.34 -13.60
N GLU A 209 13.52 -15.12 -13.94
CA GLU A 209 14.29 -14.23 -14.84
C GLU A 209 15.64 -13.83 -14.23
N ASP A 210 15.71 -13.56 -12.93
CA ASP A 210 16.95 -13.23 -12.24
C ASP A 210 17.88 -14.45 -12.09
N GLU A 211 17.34 -15.64 -11.81
CA GLU A 211 18.09 -16.90 -11.78
C GLU A 211 18.62 -17.30 -13.17
N LEU A 212 17.86 -17.02 -14.23
CA LEU A 212 18.31 -17.21 -15.62
C LEU A 212 19.48 -16.27 -15.95
N LYS A 213 19.42 -15.00 -15.54
CA LYS A 213 20.53 -14.04 -15.72
C LYS A 213 21.78 -14.46 -14.93
N THR A 214 21.64 -15.02 -13.73
CA THR A 214 22.80 -15.54 -12.98
C THR A 214 23.37 -16.79 -13.62
N TRP A 215 22.54 -17.66 -14.20
CA TRP A 215 22.97 -18.79 -15.02
C TRP A 215 23.73 -18.34 -16.28
N ASP A 216 23.17 -17.42 -17.06
CA ASP A 216 23.83 -16.86 -18.25
C ASP A 216 25.16 -16.17 -17.89
N GLY A 217 25.21 -15.47 -16.76
CA GLY A 217 26.43 -14.87 -16.22
C GLY A 217 27.49 -15.91 -15.83
N ALA A 218 27.08 -16.99 -15.18
CA ALA A 218 27.95 -18.10 -14.80
C ALA A 218 28.46 -18.88 -16.01
N GLU A 219 27.61 -19.16 -17.00
CA GLU A 219 27.98 -19.83 -18.24
C GLU A 219 28.95 -18.97 -19.07
N ASN A 220 28.70 -17.66 -19.19
CA ASN A 220 29.64 -16.76 -19.86
C ASN A 220 31.01 -16.70 -19.15
N ALA A 221 31.03 -16.69 -17.81
CA ALA A 221 32.27 -16.78 -17.04
C ALA A 221 32.98 -18.13 -17.26
N PHE A 222 32.25 -19.24 -17.25
CA PHE A 222 32.79 -20.57 -17.55
C PHE A 222 33.39 -20.65 -18.96
N VAL A 223 32.71 -20.10 -19.97
CA VAL A 223 33.20 -20.00 -21.36
C VAL A 223 34.44 -19.11 -21.46
N SER A 224 34.55 -18.02 -20.69
CA SER A 224 35.77 -17.20 -20.63
C SER A 224 36.94 -17.97 -20.02
N VAL A 225 36.75 -18.57 -18.85
CA VAL A 225 37.77 -19.39 -18.17
C VAL A 225 38.22 -20.55 -19.06
N LYS A 226 37.29 -21.20 -19.78
CA LYS A 226 37.64 -22.26 -20.74
C LYS A 226 38.55 -21.75 -21.86
N LYS A 227 38.25 -20.59 -22.46
CA LYS A 227 39.11 -19.97 -23.48
C LYS A 227 40.49 -19.62 -22.94
N GLU A 228 40.58 -19.15 -21.70
CA GLU A 228 41.85 -18.85 -21.02
C GLU A 228 42.66 -20.13 -20.71
N VAL A 229 41.99 -21.22 -20.31
CA VAL A 229 42.61 -22.54 -20.14
C VAL A 229 43.12 -23.09 -21.48
N ASP A 230 42.33 -23.02 -22.55
CA ASP A 230 42.74 -23.48 -23.89
C ASP A 230 43.93 -22.64 -24.42
N ALA A 231 43.91 -21.32 -24.21
CA ALA A 231 45.00 -20.42 -24.61
C ALA A 231 46.28 -20.68 -23.80
N THR A 232 46.17 -20.83 -22.46
CA THR A 232 47.34 -21.14 -21.61
C THR A 232 47.90 -22.52 -21.94
N PHE A 233 47.07 -23.52 -22.22
CA PHE A 233 47.51 -24.84 -22.69
C PHE A 233 48.26 -24.76 -24.03
N LEU A 234 47.78 -23.96 -24.99
CA LEU A 234 48.49 -23.70 -26.25
C LEU A 234 49.87 -23.07 -26.01
N THR A 235 49.97 -22.07 -25.12
CA THR A 235 51.27 -21.46 -24.80
C THR A 235 52.21 -22.40 -24.04
N ASN A 236 51.68 -23.25 -23.16
CA ASN A 236 52.45 -24.23 -22.41
C ASN A 236 53.03 -25.31 -23.34
N THR A 237 52.20 -25.87 -24.23
CA THR A 237 52.66 -26.84 -25.24
C THR A 237 53.73 -26.23 -26.18
N GLN A 238 53.56 -24.98 -26.62
CA GLN A 238 54.60 -24.27 -27.38
C GLN A 238 55.92 -24.08 -26.61
N LEU A 239 55.84 -23.76 -25.30
CA LEU A 239 57.03 -23.65 -24.44
C LEU A 239 57.69 -25.01 -24.23
N GLN A 240 56.92 -26.07 -24.05
CA GLN A 240 57.42 -27.44 -23.94
C GLN A 240 58.13 -27.89 -25.22
N THR A 241 57.59 -27.61 -26.41
CA THR A 241 58.29 -27.89 -27.68
C THR A 241 59.61 -27.12 -27.79
N ARG A 242 59.65 -25.84 -27.38
CA ARG A 242 60.90 -25.06 -27.33
C ARG A 242 61.90 -25.64 -26.32
N GLN A 243 61.43 -26.09 -25.16
CA GLN A 243 62.27 -26.74 -24.16
C GLN A 243 62.91 -28.02 -24.73
N CYS A 244 62.13 -28.90 -25.36
CA CYS A 244 62.67 -30.11 -25.99
C CYS A 244 63.72 -29.78 -27.07
N ALA A 245 63.47 -28.78 -27.92
CA ALA A 245 64.46 -28.33 -28.91
C ALA A 245 65.76 -27.79 -28.27
N LEU A 246 65.66 -27.03 -27.17
CA LEU A 246 66.82 -26.56 -26.40
C LEU A 246 67.58 -27.70 -25.69
N GLU A 247 66.88 -28.74 -25.22
CA GLU A 247 67.48 -29.94 -24.64
C GLU A 247 68.20 -30.78 -25.71
N GLU A 248 67.64 -30.88 -26.92
CA GLU A 248 68.28 -31.49 -28.10
C GLU A 248 69.54 -30.71 -28.52
N GLU A 249 69.49 -29.37 -28.58
CA GLU A 249 70.67 -28.54 -28.85
C GLU A 249 71.77 -28.70 -27.79
N LEU A 250 71.41 -28.75 -26.49
CA LEU A 250 72.36 -28.94 -25.39
C LEU A 250 73.02 -30.33 -25.43
N THR A 251 72.25 -31.38 -25.71
CA THR A 251 72.80 -32.74 -25.83
C THR A 251 73.69 -32.89 -27.06
N PHE A 252 73.34 -32.27 -28.18
CA PHE A 252 74.18 -32.17 -29.38
C PHE A 252 75.50 -31.43 -29.12
N LEU A 253 75.45 -30.25 -28.50
CA LEU A 253 76.65 -29.49 -28.12
C LEU A 253 77.54 -30.28 -27.17
N ARG A 254 76.96 -30.93 -26.15
CA ARG A 254 77.71 -31.80 -25.23
C ARG A 254 78.41 -32.95 -25.98
N HIS A 255 77.72 -33.61 -26.92
CA HIS A 255 78.28 -34.68 -27.72
C HIS A 255 79.45 -34.19 -28.60
N ILE A 256 79.32 -33.01 -29.22
CA ILE A 256 80.43 -32.38 -29.96
C ILE A 256 81.62 -32.09 -29.03
N PHE A 257 81.40 -31.49 -27.86
CA PHE A 257 82.50 -31.20 -26.94
C PHE A 257 83.20 -32.48 -26.45
N GLU A 258 82.45 -33.54 -26.17
CA GLU A 258 83.00 -34.83 -25.76
C GLU A 258 83.83 -35.48 -26.89
N GLN A 259 83.40 -35.35 -28.15
CA GLN A 259 84.13 -35.84 -29.32
C GLN A 259 85.34 -34.98 -29.70
N VAL A 260 85.29 -33.65 -29.52
CA VAL A 260 86.44 -32.76 -29.70
C VAL A 260 87.47 -33.00 -28.61
N LEU A 261 87.05 -33.21 -27.36
CA LEU A 261 87.95 -33.55 -26.26
C LEU A 261 88.59 -34.93 -26.42
N SER A 262 87.88 -35.93 -26.97
CA SER A 262 88.48 -37.24 -27.28
C SER A 262 89.51 -37.13 -28.42
N GLY A 263 89.20 -36.39 -29.49
CA GLY A 263 90.12 -36.11 -30.60
C GLY A 263 91.36 -35.32 -30.16
N ILE A 264 91.21 -34.25 -29.37
CA ILE A 264 92.35 -33.48 -28.84
C ILE A 264 93.21 -34.33 -27.89
N LYS A 265 92.61 -35.20 -27.05
CA LYS A 265 93.38 -36.14 -26.23
C LYS A 265 94.21 -37.07 -27.12
N GLN A 266 93.60 -37.66 -28.15
CA GLN A 266 94.29 -38.53 -29.10
C GLN A 266 95.46 -37.81 -29.81
N GLN A 267 95.23 -36.58 -30.31
CA GLN A 267 96.28 -35.75 -30.92
C GLN A 267 97.37 -35.34 -29.93
N GLY A 268 97.01 -35.04 -28.68
CA GLY A 268 97.95 -34.66 -27.61
C GLY A 268 98.93 -35.79 -27.26
N PHE A 269 98.51 -37.05 -27.39
CA PHE A 269 99.42 -38.20 -27.27
C PHE A 269 100.39 -38.30 -28.47
N GLU A 270 100.00 -37.88 -29.67
CA GLU A 270 100.89 -37.83 -30.85
C GLU A 270 101.87 -36.63 -30.82
N SER A 271 101.46 -35.50 -30.23
CA SER A 271 102.24 -34.26 -30.22
C SER A 271 103.00 -33.97 -28.92
N SER A 272 103.17 -34.96 -28.03
CA SER A 272 103.98 -34.85 -26.81
C SER A 272 105.50 -34.88 -27.07
N VAL A 273 105.97 -34.04 -28.00
CA VAL A 273 107.40 -33.72 -28.17
C VAL A 273 107.69 -32.45 -27.37
N ILE A 274 108.57 -32.55 -26.37
CA ILE A 274 108.90 -31.46 -25.46
C ILE A 274 109.71 -30.39 -26.20
N LEU A 275 109.04 -29.33 -26.68
CA LEU A 275 109.70 -28.10 -27.13
C LEU A 275 109.75 -27.10 -25.99
N SER A 276 110.93 -26.93 -25.40
CA SER A 276 111.27 -25.74 -24.62
C SER A 276 111.42 -24.55 -25.56
N MET A 277 110.37 -23.73 -25.69
CA MET A 277 110.46 -22.42 -26.33
C MET A 277 110.76 -21.34 -25.28
N ASP A 278 111.87 -20.63 -25.45
CA ASP A 278 112.21 -19.45 -24.65
C ASP A 278 111.21 -18.32 -24.91
N ASN A 279 110.17 -18.27 -24.10
CA ASN A 279 109.08 -17.30 -24.23
C ASN A 279 109.39 -15.99 -23.49
N ASN A 280 110.35 -15.21 -23.98
CA ASN A 280 110.54 -13.83 -23.53
C ASN A 280 109.75 -12.84 -24.40
N ARG A 281 108.42 -12.95 -24.36
CA ARG A 281 107.52 -11.88 -24.82
C ARG A 281 107.08 -11.04 -23.62
N VAL A 282 107.86 -10.00 -23.31
CA VAL A 282 107.38 -8.93 -22.43
C VAL A 282 106.26 -8.19 -23.16
N LEU A 283 105.02 -8.48 -22.76
CA LEU A 283 103.85 -7.72 -23.18
C LEU A 283 103.87 -6.36 -22.46
N ASP A 284 103.74 -5.27 -23.20
CA ASP A 284 103.62 -3.95 -22.57
C ASP A 284 102.24 -3.80 -21.94
N PHE A 285 102.20 -3.99 -20.62
CA PHE A 285 100.97 -3.83 -19.84
C PHE A 285 100.45 -2.39 -19.84
N ASN A 286 101.26 -1.39 -20.19
CA ASN A 286 100.83 0.02 -20.20
C ASN A 286 99.77 0.28 -21.28
N ASP A 287 99.93 -0.29 -22.47
CA ASP A 287 98.94 -0.19 -23.55
C ASP A 287 97.61 -0.86 -23.15
N THR A 288 97.69 -2.04 -22.53
CA THR A 288 96.50 -2.75 -22.01
C THR A 288 95.81 -1.95 -20.90
N ILE A 289 96.58 -1.31 -20.01
CA ILE A 289 96.05 -0.44 -18.95
C ILE A 289 95.42 0.84 -19.54
N ALA A 290 95.98 1.39 -20.62
CA ALA A 290 95.41 2.54 -21.32
C ALA A 290 94.08 2.20 -22.00
N ASP A 291 93.99 1.06 -22.69
CA ASP A 291 92.75 0.58 -23.30
C ASP A 291 91.67 0.27 -22.25
N VAL A 292 92.03 -0.34 -21.13
CA VAL A 292 91.10 -0.59 -20.01
C VAL A 292 90.60 0.74 -19.41
N LYS A 293 91.46 1.73 -19.21
CA LYS A 293 91.04 3.08 -18.76
C LYS A 293 90.07 3.73 -19.74
N LYS A 294 90.37 3.68 -21.05
CA LYS A 294 89.51 4.21 -22.11
C LYS A 294 88.13 3.52 -22.11
N GLN A 295 88.07 2.20 -21.95
CA GLN A 295 86.79 1.49 -21.84
C GLN A 295 86.01 1.90 -20.58
N PHE A 296 86.67 2.12 -19.44
CA PHE A 296 86.00 2.64 -18.26
C PHE A 296 85.47 4.08 -18.45
N GLU A 297 86.20 4.96 -19.13
CA GLU A 297 85.73 6.29 -19.49
C GLU A 297 84.52 6.23 -20.44
N ASP A 298 84.56 5.39 -21.47
CA ASP A 298 83.45 5.18 -22.41
C ASP A 298 82.21 4.55 -21.74
N ILE A 299 82.39 3.69 -20.74
CA ILE A 299 81.30 3.10 -19.94
C ILE A 299 80.73 4.13 -18.97
N ALA A 300 81.58 4.91 -18.28
CA ALA A 300 81.14 5.99 -17.39
C ALA A 300 80.36 7.07 -18.15
N LYS A 301 80.82 7.43 -19.36
CA LYS A 301 80.11 8.36 -20.24
C LYS A 301 78.76 7.79 -20.69
N ARG A 302 78.72 6.55 -21.19
CA ARG A 302 77.45 5.90 -21.57
C ARG A 302 76.46 5.78 -20.42
N SER A 303 76.93 5.43 -19.21
CA SER A 303 76.12 5.37 -18.00
C SER A 303 75.53 6.75 -17.64
N LYS A 304 76.32 7.82 -17.79
CA LYS A 304 75.84 9.20 -17.63
C LYS A 304 74.80 9.57 -18.69
N ASP A 305 75.08 9.31 -19.96
CA ASP A 305 74.19 9.65 -21.08
C ASP A 305 72.85 8.87 -20.98
N GLU A 306 72.89 7.61 -20.55
CA GLU A 306 71.71 6.77 -20.29
C GLU A 306 70.90 7.29 -19.08
N ALA A 307 71.56 7.68 -18.00
CA ALA A 307 70.89 8.32 -16.86
C ALA A 307 70.24 9.65 -17.25
N GLU A 308 70.92 10.52 -18.00
CA GLU A 308 70.35 11.78 -18.50
C GLU A 308 69.16 11.53 -19.43
N SER A 309 69.23 10.53 -20.32
CA SER A 309 68.10 10.11 -21.18
C SER A 309 66.91 9.60 -20.37
N ALA A 310 67.14 8.80 -19.33
CA ALA A 310 66.11 8.32 -18.42
C ALA A 310 65.45 9.47 -17.63
N TYR A 311 66.24 10.42 -17.13
CA TYR A 311 65.73 11.63 -16.47
C TYR A 311 64.92 12.52 -17.42
N GLN A 312 65.39 12.77 -18.64
CA GLN A 312 64.62 13.51 -19.66
C GLN A 312 63.30 12.82 -19.99
N THR A 313 63.31 11.48 -20.13
CA THR A 313 62.10 10.70 -20.41
C THR A 313 61.11 10.77 -19.25
N LYS A 314 61.58 10.68 -18.01
CA LYS A 314 60.72 10.85 -16.82
C LYS A 314 60.18 12.27 -16.69
N TYR A 315 60.98 13.29 -17.02
CA TYR A 315 60.53 14.68 -17.02
C TYR A 315 59.42 14.91 -18.07
N ARG A 316 59.59 14.42 -19.31
CA ARG A 316 58.55 14.47 -20.35
C ARG A 316 57.27 13.76 -19.90
N GLN A 317 57.38 12.54 -19.37
CA GLN A 317 56.21 11.80 -18.84
C GLN A 317 55.43 12.58 -17.76
N LEU A 318 56.14 13.26 -16.85
CA LEU A 318 55.51 14.10 -15.83
C LEU A 318 54.90 15.38 -16.41
N GLN A 319 55.55 16.00 -17.40
CA GLN A 319 55.04 17.16 -18.11
C GLN A 319 53.78 16.85 -18.92
N ASP A 320 53.76 15.73 -19.64
CA ASP A 320 52.62 15.25 -20.43
C ASP A 320 51.44 14.90 -19.51
N ALA A 321 51.70 14.20 -18.39
CA ALA A 321 50.68 13.88 -17.40
C ALA A 321 50.08 15.14 -16.73
N ALA A 322 50.93 16.14 -16.42
CA ALA A 322 50.47 17.41 -15.89
C ALA A 322 49.67 18.23 -16.91
N SER A 323 50.04 18.17 -18.20
CA SER A 323 49.28 18.80 -19.30
C SER A 323 47.90 18.15 -19.45
N LEU A 324 47.85 16.81 -19.51
CA LEU A 324 46.60 16.05 -19.58
C LEU A 324 45.67 16.37 -18.40
N GLN A 325 46.20 16.36 -17.16
CA GLN A 325 45.42 16.74 -15.98
C GLN A 325 44.94 18.20 -16.04
N GLY A 326 45.74 19.11 -16.60
CA GLY A 326 45.35 20.50 -16.84
C GLY A 326 44.22 20.64 -17.85
N ASP A 327 44.27 19.88 -18.94
CA ASP A 327 43.24 19.88 -19.98
C ASP A 327 41.94 19.20 -19.51
N ASP A 328 42.01 18.12 -18.73
CA ASP A 328 40.85 17.49 -18.09
C ASP A 328 40.17 18.42 -17.08
N LEU A 329 40.94 19.12 -16.24
CA LEU A 329 40.42 20.15 -15.34
C LEU A 329 39.76 21.31 -16.12
N ARG A 330 40.34 21.70 -17.27
CA ARG A 330 39.78 22.73 -18.14
C ARG A 330 38.48 22.27 -18.81
N LYS A 331 38.42 21.01 -19.26
CA LYS A 331 37.22 20.39 -19.82
C LYS A 331 36.11 20.29 -18.78
N SER A 332 36.40 19.77 -17.59
CA SER A 332 35.45 19.71 -16.48
C SER A 332 34.95 21.10 -16.07
N LYS A 333 35.82 22.11 -16.03
CA LYS A 333 35.42 23.51 -15.79
C LYS A 333 34.48 24.04 -16.87
N ASN A 334 34.71 23.70 -18.15
CA ASN A 334 33.81 24.08 -19.24
C ASN A 334 32.44 23.40 -19.08
N GLU A 335 32.40 22.09 -18.83
CA GLU A 335 31.17 21.32 -18.57
C GLU A 335 30.38 21.89 -17.39
N VAL A 336 31.03 22.21 -16.27
CA VAL A 336 30.42 22.89 -15.11
C VAL A 336 29.86 24.26 -15.51
N SER A 337 30.54 25.01 -16.37
CA SER A 337 30.05 26.31 -16.86
C SER A 337 28.83 26.17 -17.79
N GLU A 338 28.77 25.11 -18.60
CA GLU A 338 27.64 24.79 -19.48
C GLU A 338 26.42 24.32 -18.68
N LEU A 339 26.63 23.46 -17.69
CA LEU A 339 25.61 23.04 -16.73
C LEU A 339 25.10 24.24 -15.93
N SER A 340 25.98 25.13 -15.45
CA SER A 340 25.58 26.37 -14.77
C SER A 340 24.71 27.26 -15.66
N ARG A 341 25.08 27.44 -16.94
CA ARG A 341 24.24 28.14 -17.94
C ARG A 341 22.90 27.43 -18.18
N SER A 342 22.86 26.10 -18.24
CA SER A 342 21.61 25.36 -18.42
C SER A 342 20.67 25.49 -17.21
N ILE A 343 21.22 25.46 -15.98
CA ILE A 343 20.49 25.70 -14.74
C ILE A 343 19.92 27.12 -14.72
N GLN A 344 20.69 28.13 -15.14
CA GLN A 344 20.18 29.50 -15.26
C GLN A 344 19.04 29.63 -16.29
N ARG A 345 19.14 28.97 -17.46
CA ARG A 345 18.04 28.95 -18.45
C ARG A 345 16.77 28.31 -17.87
N LEU A 346 16.89 27.16 -17.23
CA LEU A 346 15.76 26.45 -16.61
C LEU A 346 15.15 27.24 -15.44
N LYS A 347 15.96 27.93 -14.63
CA LYS A 347 15.46 28.86 -13.60
C LYS A 347 14.65 30.00 -14.20
N ASN A 348 15.16 30.64 -15.26
CA ASN A 348 14.44 31.71 -15.97
C ASN A 348 13.13 31.20 -16.60
N GLU A 349 13.12 29.96 -17.11
CA GLU A 349 11.91 29.32 -17.64
C GLU A 349 10.87 29.05 -16.53
N ILE A 350 11.29 28.52 -15.38
CA ILE A 350 10.44 28.36 -14.19
C ILE A 350 9.88 29.70 -13.74
N GLU A 351 10.70 30.76 -13.63
CA GLU A 351 10.23 32.10 -13.29
C GLU A 351 9.21 32.65 -14.30
N ASN A 352 9.42 32.39 -15.60
CA ASN A 352 8.48 32.79 -16.65
C ASN A 352 7.16 32.00 -16.58
N LEU A 353 7.20 30.72 -16.21
CA LEU A 353 6.00 29.92 -15.94
C LEU A 353 5.26 30.40 -14.68
N ILE A 354 5.98 30.76 -13.61
CA ILE A 354 5.41 31.37 -12.41
C ILE A 354 4.72 32.71 -12.75
N LYS A 355 5.37 33.58 -13.53
CA LYS A 355 4.77 34.84 -14.01
C LYS A 355 3.50 34.60 -14.83
N LYS A 356 3.51 33.61 -15.73
CA LYS A 356 2.30 33.20 -16.49
C LYS A 356 1.19 32.71 -15.56
N PHE A 357 1.50 31.88 -14.56
CA PHE A 357 0.52 31.38 -13.59
C PHE A 357 -0.10 32.51 -12.77
N ILE A 358 0.70 33.46 -12.26
CA ILE A 358 0.23 34.65 -11.55
C ILE A 358 -0.64 35.54 -12.47
N SER A 359 -0.26 35.72 -13.73
CA SER A 359 -1.04 36.48 -14.71
C SER A 359 -2.37 35.82 -15.06
N LEU A 360 -2.44 34.48 -15.10
CA LEU A 360 -3.69 33.75 -15.30
C LEU A 360 -4.57 33.78 -14.05
N MET A 361 -3.98 33.70 -12.86
CA MET A 361 -4.70 33.80 -11.59
C MET A 361 -5.33 35.19 -11.39
N SER A 362 -4.57 36.26 -11.65
CA SER A 362 -5.11 37.63 -11.62
C SER A 362 -6.19 37.90 -12.68
N LEU A 363 -6.10 37.28 -13.87
CA LEU A 363 -7.15 37.35 -14.89
C LEU A 363 -8.40 36.59 -14.46
N LEU A 364 -8.24 35.41 -13.83
CA LEU A 364 -9.36 34.64 -13.25
C LEU A 364 -10.05 35.41 -12.12
N ASP A 365 -9.28 36.03 -11.22
CA ASP A 365 -9.81 36.85 -10.13
C ASP A 365 -10.51 38.12 -10.63
N ALA A 366 -9.96 38.77 -11.66
CA ALA A 366 -10.62 39.90 -12.34
C ALA A 366 -11.94 39.48 -13.00
N GLN A 367 -11.98 38.32 -13.65
CA GLN A 367 -13.22 37.78 -14.24
C GLN A 367 -14.22 37.32 -13.16
N ARG A 368 -13.74 36.89 -11.99
CA ARG A 368 -14.58 36.60 -10.83
C ARG A 368 -15.19 37.87 -10.22
N ALA A 369 -14.45 38.98 -10.22
CA ALA A 369 -14.91 40.29 -9.77
C ALA A 369 -15.87 40.99 -10.75
N MET A 370 -15.95 40.55 -12.01
CA MET A 370 -16.93 41.04 -13.01
C MET A 370 -18.23 40.22 -13.05
N ASN A 371 -18.32 39.13 -12.28
CA ASN A 371 -19.49 38.22 -12.22
C ASN A 371 -20.27 38.34 -10.89
N TYR A 372 -20.02 39.40 -10.12
CA TYR A 372 -20.78 39.83 -8.93
C TYR A 372 -21.12 41.31 -9.06
#